data_AF-A0A2E9Z9A0-F1
#
_entry.id   AF-A0A2E9Z9A0-F1
#
_cell.length_a   1.000
_cell.length_b   1.000
_cell.length_c   1.000
_cell.angle_alpha   90.00
_cell.angle_beta   90.00
_cell.angle_gamma   90.00
#
_symmetry.space_group_name_H-M   'P 1'
#
loop_
_entity.id
_entity.type
_entity.pdbx_description
1 polymer ?
#
loop_
_entity_poly.entity_id
_entity_poly.type
_entity_poly.pdbx_seq_one_letter_code
_entity_poly.pdbx_strand_id
1 'polypeptide(L)'
;MSTRSYIVWDLGGTKCAAAHVSVTEDEVYSIVKTDTVRLTEVDSLEAMVERFETHLDLRFSEADAMCIAGAGLYDGEKLVNANPYPFEMHLGTMASREHWPELSVVHDYTPVICRGFIDAGRCYSEGIITINSGTMDPHGRRIAFGMGTGLGLKDGVMLPSGELWLGHNEMGHIGLSCPPFASKEDMERHTAWLAFLQSHYPELPVSFETVLSGRGLALLHQFSAGLKEPVSPRQVQIEVAQDSDITQKTLSLYTWYLGLFLCTVQLAFMPSGGIWMAGGLVERVPQIFSDQYRDYLQRGLSSSSVYADFRESIPVFGLIEPPHVLLGAAYYAHHRQTIEQREMLVKTS
;
A
#
# COMPACT_ATOMS: atom_id res chain seq x y z
N MET A 1 -4.78 -4.40 -34.20
CA MET A 1 -5.50 -4.69 -32.94
C MET A 1 -5.76 -3.34 -32.32
N SER A 2 -7.01 -3.04 -31.95
CA SER A 2 -7.29 -1.77 -31.28
C SER A 2 -6.59 -1.77 -29.93
N THR A 3 -5.96 -0.66 -29.56
CA THR A 3 -5.31 -0.49 -28.25
C THR A 3 -5.89 0.74 -27.59
N ARG A 4 -6.28 0.63 -26.33
CA ARG A 4 -6.69 1.77 -25.52
C ARG A 4 -5.50 2.36 -24.78
N SER A 5 -5.50 3.67 -24.62
CA SER A 5 -4.48 4.46 -23.95
C SER A 5 -5.03 5.01 -22.63
N TYR A 6 -4.28 4.80 -21.55
CA TYR A 6 -4.63 5.27 -20.21
C TYR A 6 -3.50 6.11 -19.63
N ILE A 7 -3.85 7.20 -18.97
CA ILE A 7 -2.93 7.93 -18.10
C ILE A 7 -3.23 7.58 -16.65
N VAL A 8 -2.19 7.15 -15.93
CA VAL A 8 -2.34 6.64 -14.56
C VAL A 8 -1.31 7.27 -13.65
N TRP A 9 -1.73 7.68 -12.45
CA TRP A 9 -0.86 8.30 -11.46
C TRP A 9 -0.88 7.51 -10.16
N ASP A 10 0.30 7.38 -9.55
CA ASP A 10 0.52 6.99 -8.15
C ASP A 10 1.00 8.24 -7.39
N LEU A 11 0.06 8.93 -6.75
CA LEU A 11 0.24 10.18 -6.04
C LEU A 11 0.39 9.93 -4.54
N GLY A 12 1.64 9.76 -4.11
CA GLY A 12 2.00 9.71 -2.70
C GLY A 12 2.28 11.10 -2.11
N GLY A 13 2.45 11.19 -0.80
CA GLY A 13 2.65 12.48 -0.11
C GLY A 13 3.95 13.23 -0.43
N THR A 14 4.93 12.61 -1.10
CA THR A 14 6.24 13.23 -1.41
C THR A 14 6.67 13.11 -2.87
N LYS A 15 6.13 12.12 -3.59
CA LYS A 15 6.43 11.84 -5.00
C LYS A 15 5.15 11.47 -5.72
N CYS A 16 5.08 11.79 -7.00
CA CYS A 16 4.06 11.28 -7.91
C CYS A 16 4.76 10.55 -9.05
N ALA A 17 4.35 9.32 -9.33
CA ALA A 17 4.70 8.62 -10.55
C ALA A 17 3.51 8.67 -11.51
N ALA A 18 3.76 8.89 -12.78
CA ALA A 18 2.74 8.88 -13.83
C ALA A 18 3.18 7.99 -14.98
N ALA A 19 2.25 7.27 -15.60
CA ALA A 19 2.52 6.47 -16.77
C ALA A 19 1.43 6.60 -17.84
N HIS A 20 1.87 6.47 -19.09
CA HIS A 20 1.02 6.10 -20.21
C HIS A 20 1.04 4.57 -20.31
N VAL A 21 -0.12 3.95 -20.17
CA VAL A 21 -0.31 2.50 -20.28
C VAL A 21 -1.19 2.20 -21.49
N SER A 22 -0.75 1.26 -22.33
CA SER A 22 -1.56 0.72 -23.41
C SER A 22 -2.19 -0.61 -23.00
N VAL A 23 -3.43 -0.83 -23.42
CA VAL A 23 -4.18 -2.06 -23.14
C VAL A 23 -4.74 -2.61 -24.46
N THR A 24 -4.42 -3.87 -24.76
CA THR A 24 -4.95 -4.58 -25.93
C THR A 24 -6.36 -5.11 -25.66
N GLU A 25 -7.06 -5.54 -26.71
CA GLU A 25 -8.35 -6.25 -26.58
C GLU A 25 -8.27 -7.53 -25.74
N ASP A 26 -7.10 -8.20 -25.72
CA ASP A 26 -6.82 -9.38 -24.89
C ASP A 26 -6.37 -9.03 -23.45
N GLU A 27 -6.63 -7.79 -23.01
CA GLU A 27 -6.28 -7.25 -21.69
C GLU A 27 -4.80 -7.43 -21.33
N VAL A 28 -3.92 -7.21 -22.31
CA VAL A 28 -2.48 -7.11 -22.07
C VAL A 28 -2.13 -5.67 -21.74
N TYR A 29 -1.74 -5.43 -20.49
CA TYR A 29 -1.35 -4.11 -19.98
C TYR A 29 0.15 -3.88 -20.17
N SER A 30 0.52 -2.81 -20.89
CA SER A 30 1.92 -2.47 -21.15
C SER A 30 2.19 -1.01 -20.83
N ILE A 31 3.22 -0.75 -20.02
CA ILE A 31 3.70 0.62 -19.76
C ILE A 31 4.45 1.08 -21.00
N VAL A 32 3.94 2.13 -21.65
CA VAL A 32 4.58 2.75 -22.82
C VAL A 32 5.67 3.71 -22.37
N LYS A 33 5.35 4.56 -21.38
CA LYS A 33 6.26 5.55 -20.83
C LYS A 33 5.90 5.86 -19.39
N THR A 34 6.89 6.25 -18.60
CA THR A 34 6.72 6.63 -17.20
C THR A 34 7.55 7.87 -16.90
N ASP A 35 7.08 8.69 -15.98
CA ASP A 35 7.84 9.77 -15.34
C ASP A 35 7.58 9.75 -13.84
N THR A 36 8.53 10.22 -13.05
CA THR A 36 8.37 10.38 -11.61
C THR A 36 8.96 11.70 -11.18
N VAL A 37 8.21 12.43 -10.37
CA VAL A 37 8.61 13.74 -9.86
C VAL A 37 8.45 13.77 -8.35
N ARG A 38 9.40 14.40 -7.65
CA ARG A 38 9.15 14.78 -6.26
C ARG A 38 8.23 15.99 -6.26
N LEU A 39 7.24 16.01 -5.38
CA LEU A 39 6.27 17.10 -5.33
C LEU A 39 6.90 18.45 -4.96
N THR A 40 8.12 18.45 -4.43
CA THR A 40 8.91 19.66 -4.14
C THR A 40 9.73 20.17 -5.33
N GLU A 41 9.73 19.46 -6.47
CA GLU A 41 10.46 19.85 -7.70
C GLU A 41 9.56 20.59 -8.70
N VAL A 42 8.28 20.75 -8.37
CA VAL A 42 7.28 21.45 -9.16
C VAL A 42 6.50 22.37 -8.23
N ASP A 43 6.11 23.53 -8.72
CA ASP A 43 5.53 24.59 -7.90
C ASP A 43 3.99 24.61 -7.90
N SER A 44 3.36 23.81 -8.77
CA SER A 44 1.90 23.72 -8.89
C SER A 44 1.44 22.41 -9.56
N LEU A 45 0.13 22.14 -9.48
CA LEU A 45 -0.51 21.04 -10.20
C LEU A 45 -0.41 21.25 -11.73
N GLU A 46 -0.54 22.49 -12.21
CA GLU A 46 -0.33 22.88 -13.61
C GLU A 46 1.06 22.46 -14.11
N ALA A 47 2.11 22.84 -13.39
CA ALA A 47 3.48 22.52 -13.76
C ALA A 47 3.73 21.00 -13.74
N MET A 48 3.10 20.29 -12.80
CA MET A 48 3.17 18.84 -12.74
C MET A 48 2.49 18.17 -13.94
N VAL A 49 1.32 18.66 -14.35
CA VAL A 49 0.59 18.20 -15.55
C VAL A 49 1.41 18.46 -16.81
N GLU A 50 1.89 19.69 -17.02
CA GLU A 50 2.69 20.06 -18.20
C GLU A 50 3.95 19.19 -18.32
N ARG A 51 4.65 18.98 -17.20
CA ARG A 51 5.79 18.08 -17.15
C ARG A 51 5.41 16.68 -17.59
N PHE A 52 4.35 16.10 -17.01
CA PHE A 52 3.96 14.74 -17.33
C PHE A 52 3.46 14.59 -18.77
N GLU A 53 2.67 15.52 -19.31
CA GLU A 53 2.27 15.48 -20.73
C GLU A 53 3.51 15.52 -21.65
N THR A 54 4.49 16.37 -21.33
CA THR A 54 5.76 16.47 -22.08
C THR A 54 6.58 15.19 -21.96
N HIS A 55 6.76 14.66 -20.74
CA HIS A 55 7.61 13.50 -20.50
C HIS A 55 6.94 12.20 -20.95
N LEU A 56 5.62 12.09 -20.90
CA LEU A 56 4.88 10.93 -21.39
C LEU A 56 4.64 10.97 -22.90
N ASP A 57 4.89 12.11 -23.54
CA ASP A 57 4.67 12.33 -24.98
C ASP A 57 3.21 12.04 -25.39
N LEU A 58 2.28 12.50 -24.55
CA LEU A 58 0.84 12.32 -24.74
C LEU A 58 0.10 13.44 -24.00
N ARG A 59 -0.80 14.15 -24.69
CA ARG A 59 -1.73 15.05 -23.99
C ARG A 59 -2.75 14.20 -23.26
N PHE A 60 -3.08 14.55 -22.02
CA PHE A 60 -4.01 13.77 -21.23
C PHE A 60 -5.42 13.74 -21.82
N SER A 61 -5.81 14.81 -22.52
CA SER A 61 -7.05 14.89 -23.31
C SER A 61 -7.13 13.87 -24.46
N GLU A 62 -6.01 13.28 -24.88
CA GLU A 62 -5.94 12.29 -25.96
C GLU A 62 -6.02 10.83 -25.45
N ALA A 63 -5.99 10.62 -24.13
CA ALA A 63 -6.17 9.30 -23.54
C ALA A 63 -7.64 8.86 -23.56
N ASP A 64 -7.91 7.56 -23.48
CA ASP A 64 -9.26 7.02 -23.39
C ASP A 64 -9.88 7.24 -21.99
N ALA A 65 -9.07 7.13 -20.94
CA ALA A 65 -9.46 7.43 -19.56
C ALA A 65 -8.23 7.67 -18.66
N MET A 66 -8.49 8.19 -17.46
CA MET A 66 -7.46 8.47 -16.47
C MET A 66 -7.79 7.87 -15.10
N CYS A 67 -6.77 7.43 -14.38
CA CYS A 67 -6.90 7.02 -12.98
C CYS A 67 -5.77 7.61 -12.13
N ILE A 68 -6.12 8.41 -11.12
CA ILE A 68 -5.19 8.95 -10.15
C ILE A 68 -5.42 8.23 -8.82
N ALA A 69 -4.46 7.42 -8.43
CA ALA A 69 -4.43 6.77 -7.14
C ALA A 69 -3.71 7.68 -6.14
N GLY A 70 -4.45 8.26 -5.21
CA GLY A 70 -3.94 9.28 -4.31
C GLY A 70 -4.17 8.94 -2.84
N ALA A 71 -3.22 9.34 -2.00
CA ALA A 71 -3.41 9.32 -0.56
C ALA A 71 -4.33 10.49 -0.16
N GLY A 72 -5.51 10.20 0.38
CA GLY A 72 -6.45 11.22 0.87
C GLY A 72 -7.89 10.97 0.46
N LEU A 73 -8.75 11.94 0.78
CA LEU A 73 -10.16 11.98 0.44
C LEU A 73 -10.36 12.90 -0.77
N TYR A 74 -11.03 12.40 -1.80
CA TYR A 74 -11.42 13.16 -2.97
C TYR A 74 -12.91 13.52 -2.88
N ASP A 75 -13.25 14.80 -3.07
CA ASP A 75 -14.62 15.30 -2.96
C ASP A 75 -15.29 15.56 -4.33
N GLY A 76 -14.64 15.14 -5.42
CA GLY A 76 -15.08 15.42 -6.79
C GLY A 76 -14.39 16.61 -7.44
N GLU A 77 -13.78 17.51 -6.65
CA GLU A 77 -13.03 18.67 -7.14
C GLU A 77 -11.57 18.63 -6.69
N LYS A 78 -11.34 18.33 -5.41
CA LYS A 78 -10.03 18.40 -4.75
C LYS A 78 -9.70 17.11 -3.99
N LEU A 79 -8.43 16.70 -4.07
CA LEU A 79 -7.87 15.65 -3.21
C LEU A 79 -7.25 16.29 -1.95
N VAL A 80 -7.75 15.88 -0.78
CA VAL A 80 -7.31 16.40 0.53
C VAL A 80 -6.68 15.28 1.35
N ASN A 81 -5.49 15.53 1.89
CA ASN A 81 -4.76 14.60 2.75
C ASN A 81 -4.58 15.20 4.14
N ALA A 82 -4.63 14.37 5.19
CA ALA A 82 -4.34 14.77 6.57
C ALA A 82 -2.95 15.38 6.72
N ASN A 83 -1.97 14.88 5.96
CA ASN A 83 -0.68 15.54 5.72
C ASN A 83 -0.76 16.27 4.38
N PRO A 84 -0.91 17.60 4.36
CA PRO A 84 -1.15 18.34 3.13
C PRO A 84 -0.04 18.16 2.10
N TYR A 85 -0.43 18.09 0.83
CA TYR A 85 0.49 18.19 -0.30
C TYR A 85 1.14 19.59 -0.35
N PRO A 86 2.29 19.77 -1.03
CA PRO A 86 2.97 21.07 -1.14
C PRO A 86 2.13 22.17 -1.79
N PHE A 87 1.15 21.79 -2.62
CA PHE A 87 0.19 22.67 -3.27
C PHE A 87 -1.18 21.99 -3.36
N GLU A 88 -2.23 22.75 -3.65
CA GLU A 88 -3.59 22.23 -3.71
C GLU A 88 -3.81 21.29 -4.91
N MET A 89 -4.38 20.11 -4.65
CA MET A 89 -4.65 19.09 -5.66
C MET A 89 -6.09 19.22 -6.20
N HIS A 90 -6.39 20.31 -6.91
CA HIS A 90 -7.69 20.56 -7.57
C HIS A 90 -7.83 19.75 -8.87
N LEU A 91 -7.81 18.42 -8.74
CA LEU A 91 -7.79 17.48 -9.87
C LEU A 91 -9.06 17.57 -10.73
N GLY A 92 -10.23 17.74 -10.13
CA GLY A 92 -11.50 17.84 -10.86
C GLY A 92 -11.63 19.16 -11.63
N THR A 93 -11.15 20.26 -11.04
CA THR A 93 -11.08 21.56 -11.72
C THR A 93 -10.10 21.52 -12.89
N MET A 94 -8.92 20.93 -12.69
CA MET A 94 -7.93 20.72 -13.74
C MET A 94 -8.49 19.89 -14.89
N ALA A 95 -9.10 18.74 -14.57
CA ALA A 95 -9.70 17.85 -15.56
C ALA A 95 -10.76 18.56 -16.42
N SER A 96 -11.61 19.38 -15.79
CA SER A 96 -12.64 20.15 -16.49
C SER A 96 -12.03 21.23 -17.40
N ARG A 97 -10.99 21.93 -16.94
CA ARG A 97 -10.34 23.02 -17.68
C ARG A 97 -9.55 22.50 -18.89
N GLU A 98 -8.80 21.42 -18.71
CA GLU A 98 -7.93 20.83 -19.73
C GLU A 98 -8.66 19.80 -20.60
N HIS A 99 -9.97 19.62 -20.40
CA HIS A 99 -10.81 18.67 -21.15
C HIS A 99 -10.25 17.24 -21.09
N TRP A 100 -9.85 16.81 -19.90
CA TRP A 100 -9.44 15.43 -19.68
C TRP A 100 -10.59 14.48 -19.97
N PRO A 101 -10.28 13.24 -20.42
CA PRO A 101 -11.28 12.20 -20.57
C PRO A 101 -11.78 11.78 -19.18
N GLU A 102 -12.49 10.67 -19.13
CA GLU A 102 -13.07 10.13 -17.91
C GLU A 102 -12.00 9.94 -16.81
N LEU A 103 -12.05 10.76 -15.75
CA LEU A 103 -11.13 10.71 -14.62
C LEU A 103 -11.74 9.94 -13.44
N SER A 104 -10.95 9.01 -12.89
CA SER A 104 -11.19 8.40 -11.58
C SER A 104 -10.09 8.81 -10.61
N VAL A 105 -10.46 9.34 -9.44
CA VAL A 105 -9.52 9.55 -8.34
C VAL A 105 -9.86 8.55 -7.24
N VAL A 106 -8.92 7.66 -6.94
CA VAL A 106 -9.13 6.52 -6.05
C VAL A 106 -8.10 6.50 -4.94
N HIS A 107 -8.36 5.71 -3.90
CA HIS A 107 -7.39 5.46 -2.84
C HIS A 107 -6.12 4.79 -3.41
N ASP A 108 -4.94 5.18 -2.92
CA ASP A 108 -3.63 4.66 -3.35
C ASP A 108 -3.48 3.11 -3.35
N TYR A 109 -4.18 2.39 -2.45
CA TYR A 109 -4.21 0.92 -2.42
C TYR A 109 -5.28 0.27 -3.31
N THR A 110 -6.23 1.02 -3.87
CA THR A 110 -7.20 0.47 -4.84
C THR A 110 -6.50 -0.16 -6.06
N PRO A 111 -5.52 0.50 -6.70
CA PRO A 111 -4.72 -0.13 -7.74
C PRO A 111 -4.00 -1.41 -7.31
N VAL A 112 -3.57 -1.51 -6.06
CA VAL A 112 -2.87 -2.72 -5.57
C VAL A 112 -3.84 -3.91 -5.52
N ILE A 113 -5.10 -3.69 -5.14
CA ILE A 113 -6.17 -4.69 -5.29
C ILE A 113 -6.34 -5.07 -6.76
N CYS A 114 -6.47 -4.07 -7.65
CA CYS A 114 -6.65 -4.26 -9.09
C CYS A 114 -5.50 -5.05 -9.71
N ARG A 115 -4.26 -4.80 -9.26
CA ARG A 115 -3.08 -5.52 -9.72
C ARG A 115 -3.19 -7.02 -9.48
N GLY A 116 -3.76 -7.41 -8.34
CA GLY A 116 -3.97 -8.82 -8.01
C GLY A 116 -4.86 -9.57 -9.00
N PHE A 117 -5.68 -8.88 -9.81
CA PHE A 117 -6.47 -9.52 -10.87
C PHE A 117 -5.69 -9.72 -12.17
N ILE A 118 -4.68 -8.89 -12.45
CA ILE A 118 -3.81 -9.05 -13.63
C ILE A 118 -2.94 -10.31 -13.47
N ASP A 119 -2.38 -10.51 -12.27
CA ASP A 119 -1.41 -11.58 -12.01
C ASP A 119 -2.06 -12.92 -11.65
N ALA A 120 -3.31 -12.95 -11.14
CA ALA A 120 -4.01 -14.19 -10.74
C ALA A 120 -4.18 -15.22 -11.88
N GLY A 121 -3.95 -14.84 -13.14
CA GLY A 121 -4.03 -15.72 -14.31
C GLY A 121 -2.70 -15.99 -15.02
N ARG A 122 -1.57 -15.40 -14.58
CA ARG A 122 -0.29 -15.46 -15.31
C ARG A 122 0.86 -15.74 -14.33
N CYS A 123 1.88 -16.47 -14.77
CA CYS A 123 3.10 -16.73 -13.99
C CYS A 123 3.57 -15.41 -13.36
N TYR A 124 3.71 -15.36 -12.02
CA TYR A 124 3.97 -14.11 -11.29
C TYR A 124 5.03 -13.28 -12.01
N SER A 125 4.67 -12.03 -12.34
CA SER A 125 5.56 -11.14 -13.09
C SER A 125 6.86 -10.92 -12.32
N GLU A 126 7.88 -10.37 -13.00
CA GLU A 126 9.06 -9.84 -12.33
C GLU A 126 8.68 -8.94 -11.13
N GLY A 127 9.49 -9.05 -10.07
CA GLY A 127 9.45 -8.29 -8.81
C GLY A 127 8.19 -8.43 -7.93
N ILE A 128 7.49 -9.56 -8.04
CA ILE A 128 6.58 -10.07 -6.99
C ILE A 128 7.32 -11.10 -6.14
N ILE A 129 7.39 -10.88 -4.82
CA ILE A 129 7.91 -11.86 -3.86
C ILE A 129 6.77 -12.65 -3.21
N THR A 130 6.90 -13.97 -3.20
CA THR A 130 5.97 -14.85 -2.48
C THR A 130 6.45 -15.03 -1.04
N ILE A 131 5.64 -14.53 -0.10
CA ILE A 131 5.96 -14.54 1.34
C ILE A 131 5.28 -15.72 2.02
N ASN A 132 4.02 -15.97 1.64
CA ASN A 132 3.33 -17.22 1.93
C ASN A 132 2.80 -17.81 0.64
N SER A 133 3.11 -19.07 0.39
CA SER A 133 2.53 -19.82 -0.73
C SER A 133 1.11 -20.25 -0.37
N GLY A 134 0.21 -20.21 -1.33
CA GLY A 134 -1.18 -20.61 -1.15
C GLY A 134 -1.92 -20.69 -2.47
N THR A 135 -3.19 -21.08 -2.42
CA THR A 135 -4.06 -21.09 -3.59
C THR A 135 -4.99 -19.89 -3.52
N MET A 136 -4.90 -19.02 -4.52
CA MET A 136 -5.77 -17.86 -4.62
C MET A 136 -7.15 -18.28 -5.14
N ASP A 137 -8.19 -17.91 -4.42
CA ASP A 137 -9.56 -17.96 -4.92
C ASP A 137 -9.81 -16.76 -5.86
N PRO A 138 -10.07 -16.96 -7.17
CA PRO A 138 -10.31 -15.87 -8.11
C PRO A 138 -11.44 -14.93 -7.69
N HIS A 139 -12.45 -15.45 -7.00
CA HIS A 139 -13.60 -14.69 -6.49
C HIS A 139 -13.49 -14.36 -4.99
N GLY A 140 -12.38 -14.76 -4.37
CA GLY A 140 -12.10 -14.50 -2.98
C GLY A 140 -11.88 -13.01 -2.69
N ARG A 141 -12.15 -12.63 -1.44
CA ARG A 141 -11.81 -11.29 -0.96
C ARG A 141 -10.30 -11.11 -1.01
N ARG A 142 -9.86 -9.99 -1.56
CA ARG A 142 -8.47 -9.56 -1.65
C ARG A 142 -8.21 -8.46 -0.64
N ILE A 143 -6.99 -8.46 -0.11
CA ILE A 143 -6.48 -7.37 0.70
C ILE A 143 -5.26 -6.79 0.04
N ALA A 144 -5.20 -5.47 -0.01
CA ALA A 144 -4.00 -4.71 -0.32
C ALA A 144 -3.66 -3.87 0.89
N PHE A 145 -2.41 -3.86 1.30
CA PHE A 145 -1.95 -2.88 2.28
C PHE A 145 -0.54 -2.45 1.94
N GLY A 146 -0.12 -1.31 2.49
CA GLY A 146 1.25 -0.88 2.30
C GLY A 146 1.88 -0.28 3.52
N MET A 147 3.19 -0.55 3.60
CA MET A 147 4.06 -0.08 4.65
C MET A 147 4.94 1.01 4.05
N GLY A 148 4.68 2.26 4.41
CA GLY A 148 5.36 3.43 3.87
C GLY A 148 5.52 4.50 4.93
N THR A 149 5.12 5.73 4.62
CA THR A 149 5.04 6.80 5.63
C THR A 149 4.06 6.45 6.74
N GLY A 150 2.95 5.78 6.38
CA GLY A 150 1.96 5.19 7.29
C GLY A 150 1.68 3.73 6.93
N LEU A 151 0.54 3.22 7.42
CA LEU A 151 0.01 1.88 7.14
C LEU A 151 -1.43 2.02 6.67
N GLY A 152 -1.66 1.92 5.36
CA GLY A 152 -3.01 1.90 4.80
C GLY A 152 -3.40 0.52 4.32
N LEU A 153 -4.70 0.23 4.32
CA LEU A 153 -5.26 -1.05 3.88
C LEU A 153 -6.54 -0.80 3.09
N LYS A 154 -6.72 -1.58 2.03
CA LYS A 154 -7.95 -1.66 1.25
C LYS A 154 -8.32 -3.12 1.07
N ASP A 155 -9.62 -3.39 1.08
CA ASP A 155 -10.17 -4.70 0.76
C ASP A 155 -11.07 -4.59 -0.48
N GLY A 156 -11.15 -5.69 -1.22
CA GLY A 156 -12.01 -5.76 -2.39
C GLY A 156 -12.44 -7.17 -2.73
N VAL A 157 -13.57 -7.29 -3.40
CA VAL A 157 -14.09 -8.59 -3.86
C VAL A 157 -14.77 -8.42 -5.21
N MET A 158 -14.48 -9.35 -6.12
CA MET A 158 -15.20 -9.45 -7.38
C MET A 158 -16.56 -10.11 -7.09
N LEU A 159 -17.64 -9.37 -7.26
CA LEU A 159 -19.00 -9.86 -7.10
C LEU A 159 -19.37 -10.80 -8.25
N PRO A 160 -20.36 -11.70 -8.05
CA PRO A 160 -20.86 -12.56 -9.12
C PRO A 160 -21.41 -11.79 -10.33
N SER A 161 -21.77 -10.52 -10.18
CA SER A 161 -22.14 -9.61 -11.28
C SER A 161 -20.98 -9.25 -12.22
N GLY A 162 -19.74 -9.57 -11.83
CA GLY A 162 -18.53 -9.08 -12.49
C GLY A 162 -18.10 -7.70 -11.97
N GLU A 163 -18.81 -7.17 -10.97
CA GLU A 163 -18.47 -5.89 -10.38
C GLU A 163 -17.40 -6.00 -9.30
N LEU A 164 -16.43 -5.09 -9.26
CA LEU A 164 -15.47 -5.01 -8.17
C LEU A 164 -16.02 -4.13 -7.06
N TRP A 165 -16.34 -4.74 -5.91
CA TRP A 165 -16.65 -4.01 -4.70
C TRP A 165 -15.35 -3.66 -3.95
N LEU A 166 -15.27 -2.43 -3.44
CA LEU A 166 -14.13 -1.95 -2.65
C LEU A 166 -14.61 -1.46 -1.28
N GLY A 167 -13.98 -1.97 -0.22
CA GLY A 167 -14.30 -1.59 1.15
C GLY A 167 -13.67 -0.27 1.59
N HIS A 168 -14.17 0.27 2.70
CA HIS A 168 -13.64 1.48 3.33
C HIS A 168 -13.20 1.13 4.75
N ASN A 169 -11.94 1.35 5.06
CA ASN A 169 -11.38 1.04 6.37
C ASN A 169 -10.12 1.89 6.62
N GLU A 170 -9.72 1.97 7.88
CA GLU A 170 -8.51 2.64 8.36
C GLU A 170 -7.73 1.66 9.23
N MET A 171 -7.50 0.44 8.71
CA MET A 171 -7.04 -0.69 9.51
C MET A 171 -5.67 -0.47 10.15
N GLY A 172 -4.83 0.42 9.61
CA GLY A 172 -3.55 0.77 10.24
C GLY A 172 -3.70 1.54 11.55
N HIS A 173 -4.82 2.23 11.77
CA HIS A 173 -5.09 2.98 12.97
C HIS A 173 -5.75 2.17 14.09
N ILE A 174 -6.06 0.89 13.87
CA ILE A 174 -6.55 0.02 14.95
C ILE A 174 -5.45 -0.15 16.02
N GLY A 175 -5.87 -0.31 17.28
CA GLY A 175 -4.95 -0.47 18.39
C GLY A 175 -4.05 -1.70 18.24
N LEU A 176 -2.81 -1.63 18.75
CA LEU A 176 -1.98 -2.82 18.91
C LEU A 176 -2.62 -3.71 19.96
N SER A 177 -3.23 -4.81 19.51
CA SER A 177 -3.80 -5.81 20.39
C SER A 177 -2.69 -6.55 21.14
N CYS A 178 -2.92 -6.78 22.44
CA CYS A 178 -2.16 -7.80 23.17
C CYS A 178 -2.41 -9.15 22.48
N PRO A 179 -1.36 -9.87 22.02
CA PRO A 179 -1.55 -11.11 21.28
C PRO A 179 -2.18 -12.18 22.19
N PRO A 180 -3.26 -12.86 21.77
CA PRO A 180 -3.93 -13.84 22.62
C PRO A 180 -3.08 -15.09 22.87
N PHE A 181 -2.11 -15.35 21.99
CA PHE A 181 -1.09 -16.37 22.17
C PHE A 181 0.27 -15.81 21.71
N ALA A 182 1.28 -15.85 22.58
CA ALA A 182 2.64 -15.46 22.26
C ALA A 182 3.62 -16.14 23.22
N SER A 183 4.88 -16.27 22.83
CA SER A 183 5.92 -16.76 23.73
C SER A 183 6.13 -15.78 24.88
N LYS A 184 6.67 -16.26 26.02
CA LYS A 184 7.01 -15.39 27.14
C LYS A 184 7.98 -14.28 26.71
N GLU A 185 8.96 -14.61 25.88
CA GLU A 185 9.94 -13.66 25.35
C GLU A 185 9.28 -12.56 24.51
N ASP A 186 8.38 -12.93 23.59
CA ASP A 186 7.67 -11.94 22.76
C ASP A 186 6.77 -11.04 23.60
N MET A 187 6.09 -11.61 24.60
CA MET A 187 5.27 -10.84 25.54
C MET A 187 6.11 -9.84 26.35
N GLU A 188 7.30 -10.23 26.80
CA GLU A 188 8.23 -9.33 27.49
C GLU A 188 8.71 -8.21 26.57
N ARG A 189 9.07 -8.52 25.31
CA ARG A 189 9.46 -7.53 24.29
C ARG A 189 8.31 -6.56 23.96
N HIS A 190 7.10 -7.08 23.79
CA HIS A 190 5.88 -6.28 23.55
C HIS A 190 5.62 -5.32 24.72
N THR A 191 5.66 -5.82 25.95
CA THR A 191 5.43 -5.01 27.16
C THR A 191 6.49 -3.92 27.31
N ALA A 192 7.77 -4.26 27.09
CA ALA A 192 8.87 -3.30 27.16
C ALA A 192 8.76 -2.20 26.08
N TRP A 193 8.35 -2.59 24.86
CA TRP A 193 8.08 -1.65 23.78
C TRP A 193 6.94 -0.68 24.11
N LEU A 194 5.82 -1.18 24.63
CA LEU A 194 4.69 -0.33 25.04
C LEU A 194 5.10 0.65 26.16
N ALA A 195 5.88 0.18 27.13
CA ALA A 195 6.41 1.04 28.19
C ALA A 195 7.36 2.12 27.64
N PHE A 196 8.19 1.77 26.64
CA PHE A 196 9.04 2.73 25.94
C PHE A 196 8.22 3.81 25.25
N LEU A 197 7.22 3.44 24.45
CA LEU A 197 6.32 4.38 23.77
C LEU A 197 5.60 5.28 24.77
N GLN A 198 5.01 4.73 25.83
CA GLN A 198 4.30 5.52 26.84
C GLN A 198 5.22 6.51 27.56
N SER A 199 6.48 6.16 27.79
CA SER A 199 7.43 7.00 28.52
C SER A 199 8.04 8.11 27.66
N HIS A 200 8.30 7.83 26.38
CA HIS A 200 9.03 8.76 25.50
C HIS A 200 8.12 9.50 24.51
N TYR A 201 6.94 8.94 24.21
CA TYR A 201 5.99 9.43 23.22
C TYR A 201 4.53 9.25 23.68
N PRO A 202 4.13 9.78 24.85
CA PRO A 202 2.80 9.58 25.43
C PRO A 202 1.65 10.09 24.55
N GLU A 203 1.92 11.01 23.64
CA GLU A 203 0.97 11.55 22.67
C GLU A 203 0.76 10.67 21.43
N LEU A 204 1.64 9.69 21.18
CA LEU A 204 1.50 8.81 20.03
C LEU A 204 0.45 7.71 20.31
N PRO A 205 -0.50 7.48 19.39
CA PRO A 205 -1.44 6.38 19.53
C PRO A 205 -0.71 5.03 19.44
N VAL A 206 -1.16 4.06 20.23
CA VAL A 206 -0.61 2.70 20.20
C VAL A 206 -1.39 1.89 19.15
N SER A 207 -1.02 2.03 17.88
CA SER A 207 -1.65 1.38 16.72
C SER A 207 -0.66 0.58 15.88
N PHE A 208 -1.17 -0.25 14.95
CA PHE A 208 -0.29 -0.94 14.01
C PHE A 208 0.54 0.00 13.14
N GLU A 209 0.00 1.15 12.72
CA GLU A 209 0.76 2.17 12.00
C GLU A 209 1.94 2.73 12.81
N THR A 210 1.80 2.86 14.13
CA THR A 210 2.89 3.32 15.01
C THR A 210 4.09 2.39 14.97
N VAL A 211 3.92 1.14 14.54
CA VAL A 211 4.98 0.16 14.37
C VAL A 211 5.34 -0.07 12.90
N LEU A 212 4.35 -0.34 12.04
CA LEU A 212 4.49 -0.77 10.65
C LEU A 212 4.52 0.39 9.66
N SER A 213 5.27 1.43 10.02
CA SER A 213 5.54 2.60 9.19
C SER A 213 7.01 2.96 9.23
N GLY A 214 7.47 3.87 8.38
CA GLY A 214 8.84 4.35 8.39
C GLY A 214 9.23 4.98 9.73
N ARG A 215 8.29 5.70 10.36
CA ARG A 215 8.47 6.22 11.73
C ARG A 215 8.53 5.09 12.74
N GLY A 216 7.64 4.10 12.62
CA GLY A 216 7.61 2.95 13.53
C GLY A 216 8.89 2.12 13.50
N LEU A 217 9.46 1.88 12.32
CA LEU A 217 10.77 1.24 12.18
C LEU A 217 11.87 2.03 12.90
N ALA A 218 11.85 3.36 12.79
CA ALA A 218 12.82 4.21 13.47
C ALA A 218 12.68 4.18 15.00
N LEU A 219 11.44 4.18 15.50
CA LEU A 219 11.16 4.07 16.93
C LEU A 219 11.58 2.70 17.48
N LEU A 220 11.32 1.61 16.74
CA LEU A 220 11.79 0.27 17.11
C LEU A 220 13.31 0.17 17.13
N HIS A 221 13.99 0.86 16.21
CA HIS A 221 15.44 0.93 16.20
C HIS A 221 15.98 1.67 17.41
N GLN A 222 15.43 2.85 17.70
CA GLN A 222 15.77 3.63 18.90
C GLN A 222 15.59 2.79 20.17
N PHE A 223 14.47 2.07 20.29
CA PHE A 223 14.20 1.15 21.39
C PHE A 223 15.24 0.02 21.47
N SER A 224 15.51 -0.67 20.35
CA SER A 224 16.43 -1.80 20.31
C SER A 224 17.89 -1.41 20.57
N ALA A 225 18.25 -0.18 20.21
CA ALA A 225 19.56 0.41 20.41
C ALA A 225 19.73 1.07 21.80
N GLY A 226 18.64 1.26 22.56
CA GLY A 226 18.66 1.98 23.83
C GLY A 226 19.01 3.46 23.69
N LEU A 227 18.66 4.07 22.55
CA LEU A 227 18.97 5.47 22.25
C LEU A 227 17.98 6.40 22.94
N LYS A 228 18.50 7.50 23.51
CA LYS A 228 17.67 8.56 24.11
C LYS A 228 17.06 9.46 23.06
N GLU A 229 17.84 9.80 22.04
CA GLU A 229 17.44 10.72 20.99
C GLU A 229 16.71 10.00 19.84
N PRO A 230 15.71 10.66 19.21
CA PRO A 230 15.03 10.11 18.05
C PRO A 230 15.99 9.88 16.87
N VAL A 231 15.74 8.83 16.09
CA VAL A 231 16.49 8.53 14.86
C VAL A 231 15.60 8.79 13.64
N SER A 232 16.18 9.27 12.54
CA SER A 232 15.39 9.50 11.33
C SER A 232 15.06 8.18 10.61
N PRO A 233 13.84 8.03 10.04
CA PRO A 233 13.48 6.84 9.25
C PRO A 233 14.44 6.53 8.12
N ARG A 234 14.95 7.56 7.43
CA ARG A 234 15.90 7.41 6.33
C ARG A 234 17.23 6.84 6.80
N GLN A 235 17.71 7.27 7.97
CA GLN A 235 18.95 6.77 8.54
C GLN A 235 18.81 5.30 8.93
N VAL A 236 17.72 4.93 9.61
CA VAL A 236 17.47 3.54 9.99
C VAL A 236 17.34 2.63 8.77
N GLN A 237 16.70 3.08 7.69
CA GLN A 237 16.63 2.33 6.42
C GLN A 237 18.02 2.04 5.82
N ILE A 238 19.03 2.89 6.06
CA ILE A 238 20.41 2.66 5.64
C ILE A 238 21.11 1.70 6.61
N GLU A 239 20.90 1.89 7.92
CA GLU A 239 21.53 1.08 8.97
C GLU A 239 21.05 -0.38 8.93
N VAL A 240 19.77 -0.65 8.68
CA VAL A 240 19.24 -2.03 8.58
C VAL A 240 19.90 -2.85 7.48
N ALA A 241 20.46 -2.21 6.45
CA ALA A 241 21.22 -2.90 5.40
C ALA A 241 22.60 -3.40 5.89
N GLN A 242 23.08 -2.92 7.05
CA GLN A 242 24.38 -3.30 7.63
C GLN A 242 24.32 -4.58 8.48
N ASP A 243 23.12 -5.10 8.78
CA ASP A 243 22.88 -6.36 9.51
C ASP A 243 23.68 -6.51 10.83
N SER A 244 23.77 -5.43 11.60
CA SER A 244 24.28 -5.44 12.99
C SER A 244 23.31 -6.13 13.97
N ASP A 245 23.80 -6.53 15.14
CA ASP A 245 22.97 -7.09 16.22
C ASP A 245 21.76 -6.20 16.60
N ILE A 246 21.94 -4.88 16.56
CA ILE A 246 20.87 -3.91 16.87
C ILE A 246 19.81 -3.91 15.78
N THR A 247 20.23 -3.92 14.51
CA THR A 247 19.31 -3.96 13.38
C THR A 247 18.58 -5.29 13.29
N GLN A 248 19.23 -6.40 13.67
CA GLN A 248 18.56 -7.71 13.81
C GLN A 248 17.49 -7.72 14.90
N LYS A 249 17.77 -7.12 16.07
CA LYS A 249 16.76 -6.94 17.14
C LYS A 249 15.59 -6.06 16.69
N THR A 250 15.89 -5.03 15.91
CA THR A 250 14.89 -4.12 15.35
C THR A 250 13.99 -4.85 14.36
N LEU A 251 14.57 -5.50 13.35
CA LEU A 251 13.85 -6.18 12.29
C LEU A 251 13.11 -7.41 12.81
N SER A 252 13.67 -8.16 13.77
CA SER A 252 12.94 -9.26 14.40
C SER A 252 11.68 -8.81 15.12
N LEU A 253 11.71 -7.66 15.81
CA LEU A 253 10.52 -7.10 16.47
C LEU A 253 9.52 -6.58 15.42
N TYR A 254 10.01 -5.85 14.42
CA TYR A 254 9.20 -5.33 13.32
C TYR A 254 8.45 -6.46 12.58
N THR A 255 9.17 -7.53 12.21
CA THR A 255 8.62 -8.68 11.49
C THR A 255 7.63 -9.47 12.35
N TRP A 256 7.86 -9.57 13.66
CA TRP A 256 6.88 -10.18 14.57
C TRP A 256 5.57 -9.38 14.61
N TYR A 257 5.62 -8.04 14.71
CA TYR A 257 4.44 -7.19 14.63
C TYR A 257 3.75 -7.25 13.26
N LEU A 258 4.51 -7.40 12.17
CA LEU A 258 3.94 -7.65 10.85
C LEU A 258 3.13 -8.95 10.85
N GLY A 259 3.63 -10.01 11.48
CA GLY A 259 2.90 -11.26 11.67
C GLY A 259 1.61 -11.08 12.47
N LEU A 260 1.63 -10.28 13.54
CA LEU A 260 0.43 -9.95 14.33
C LEU A 260 -0.61 -9.19 13.50
N PHE A 261 -0.17 -8.24 12.67
CA PHE A 261 -1.05 -7.50 11.78
C PHE A 261 -1.68 -8.42 10.73
N LEU A 262 -0.87 -9.27 10.09
CA LEU A 262 -1.35 -10.26 9.14
C LEU A 262 -2.34 -11.24 9.79
N CYS A 263 -2.08 -11.72 11.00
CA CYS A 263 -3.02 -12.56 11.75
C CYS A 263 -4.37 -11.84 11.95
N THR A 264 -4.32 -10.57 12.35
CA THR A 264 -5.50 -9.72 12.55
C THR A 264 -6.29 -9.53 11.26
N VAL A 265 -5.60 -9.22 10.16
CA VAL A 265 -6.20 -9.04 8.82
C VAL A 265 -6.81 -10.34 8.31
N GLN A 266 -6.11 -11.47 8.46
CA GLN A 266 -6.61 -12.77 8.03
C GLN A 266 -7.90 -13.15 8.75
N LEU A 267 -7.98 -12.89 10.06
CA LEU A 267 -9.18 -13.17 10.85
C LEU A 267 -10.32 -12.18 10.57
N ALA A 268 -10.01 -10.90 10.36
CA ALA A 268 -11.02 -9.87 10.12
C ALA A 268 -11.66 -9.99 8.73
N PHE A 269 -10.87 -10.33 7.71
CA PHE A 269 -11.30 -10.26 6.32
C PHE A 269 -11.47 -11.63 5.66
N MET A 270 -10.88 -12.70 6.20
CA MET A 270 -10.84 -14.03 5.60
C MET A 270 -10.46 -14.01 4.10
N PRO A 271 -9.32 -13.41 3.72
CA PRO A 271 -9.03 -13.03 2.33
C PRO A 271 -8.54 -14.22 1.48
N SER A 272 -9.45 -15.10 1.06
CA SER A 272 -9.13 -16.24 0.18
C SER A 272 -8.56 -15.81 -1.19
N GLY A 273 -8.78 -14.56 -1.61
CA GLY A 273 -8.19 -13.98 -2.82
C GLY A 273 -6.75 -13.49 -2.62
N GLY A 274 -6.18 -13.68 -1.43
CA GLY A 274 -4.80 -13.34 -1.12
C GLY A 274 -4.59 -11.94 -0.56
N ILE A 275 -3.37 -11.72 -0.08
CA ILE A 275 -2.92 -10.47 0.54
C ILE A 275 -1.74 -9.92 -0.28
N TRP A 276 -1.84 -8.65 -0.66
CA TRP A 276 -0.88 -7.96 -1.50
C TRP A 276 -0.26 -6.79 -0.73
N MET A 277 1.04 -6.87 -0.47
CA MET A 277 1.79 -5.85 0.23
C MET A 277 2.53 -4.95 -0.76
N ALA A 278 2.40 -3.65 -0.56
CA ALA A 278 3.10 -2.63 -1.33
C ALA A 278 3.80 -1.61 -0.41
N GLY A 279 4.38 -0.58 -1.01
CA GLY A 279 4.92 0.57 -0.30
C GLY A 279 6.43 0.47 -0.05
N GLY A 280 7.02 1.64 0.21
CA GLY A 280 8.48 1.80 0.20
C GLY A 280 9.24 0.97 1.24
N LEU A 281 8.62 0.46 2.30
CA LEU A 281 9.29 -0.46 3.22
C LEU A 281 9.39 -1.89 2.66
N VAL A 282 8.42 -2.33 1.86
CA VAL A 282 8.52 -3.62 1.15
C VAL A 282 9.69 -3.59 0.17
N GLU A 283 9.88 -2.46 -0.52
CA GLU A 283 10.98 -2.24 -1.47
C GLU A 283 12.35 -2.06 -0.80
N ARG A 284 12.43 -1.25 0.27
CA ARG A 284 13.71 -0.83 0.87
C ARG A 284 14.19 -1.71 2.01
N VAL A 285 13.28 -2.46 2.63
CA VAL A 285 13.61 -3.37 3.73
C VAL A 285 13.17 -4.80 3.38
N PRO A 286 13.57 -5.35 2.21
CA PRO A 286 13.13 -6.69 1.80
C PRO A 286 13.68 -7.79 2.72
N GLN A 287 14.67 -7.48 3.57
CA GLN A 287 15.24 -8.44 4.53
C GLN A 287 14.18 -9.04 5.45
N ILE A 288 13.09 -8.30 5.77
CA ILE A 288 12.01 -8.81 6.62
C ILE A 288 11.32 -10.06 6.06
N PHE A 289 11.49 -10.34 4.77
CA PHE A 289 10.96 -11.53 4.09
C PHE A 289 12.00 -12.64 3.87
N SER A 290 13.24 -12.44 4.32
CA SER A 290 14.29 -13.46 4.22
C SER A 290 14.10 -14.58 5.25
N ASP A 291 14.75 -15.72 5.01
CA ASP A 291 14.69 -16.87 5.92
C ASP A 291 15.19 -16.55 7.33
N GLN A 292 16.06 -15.54 7.50
CA GLN A 292 16.53 -15.06 8.81
C GLN A 292 15.38 -14.55 9.69
N TYR A 293 14.34 -13.94 9.09
CA TYR A 293 13.23 -13.33 9.84
C TYR A 293 11.92 -14.11 9.76
N ARG A 294 11.89 -15.22 8.99
CA ARG A 294 10.71 -16.05 8.77
C ARG A 294 10.08 -16.56 10.05
N ASP A 295 10.89 -16.99 11.03
CA ASP A 295 10.37 -17.46 12.33
C ASP A 295 9.62 -16.35 13.09
N TYR A 296 10.14 -15.12 13.10
CA TYR A 296 9.47 -14.00 13.75
C TYR A 296 8.11 -13.70 13.12
N LEU A 297 8.04 -13.73 11.77
CA LEU A 297 6.79 -13.56 11.03
C LEU A 297 5.79 -14.66 11.41
N GLN A 298 6.24 -15.92 11.40
CA GLN A 298 5.40 -17.07 11.72
C GLN A 298 4.88 -17.03 13.15
N ARG A 299 5.72 -16.67 14.14
CA ARG A 299 5.29 -16.52 15.54
C ARG A 299 4.21 -15.44 15.69
N GLY A 300 4.29 -14.36 14.92
CA GLY A 300 3.22 -13.35 14.87
C GLY A 300 1.95 -13.89 14.20
N LEU A 301 2.05 -14.58 13.07
CA LEU A 301 0.92 -15.19 12.38
C LEU A 301 0.19 -16.24 13.24
N SER A 302 0.94 -16.99 14.04
CA SER A 302 0.44 -18.03 14.95
C SER A 302 -0.06 -17.46 16.28
N SER A 303 -0.23 -16.15 16.41
CA SER A 303 -0.76 -15.54 17.65
C SER A 303 -2.22 -15.88 17.95
N SER A 304 -2.90 -16.57 17.03
CA SER A 304 -4.23 -17.14 17.21
C SER A 304 -4.30 -18.52 16.55
N SER A 305 -4.87 -19.51 17.22
CA SER A 305 -5.11 -20.84 16.64
C SER A 305 -6.39 -20.92 15.81
N VAL A 306 -7.21 -19.86 15.83
CA VAL A 306 -8.51 -19.84 15.15
C VAL A 306 -8.30 -19.88 13.63
N TYR A 307 -8.95 -20.86 12.98
CA TYR A 307 -8.87 -21.11 11.54
C TYR A 307 -7.43 -21.23 10.99
N ALA A 308 -6.48 -21.76 11.78
CA ALA A 308 -5.06 -21.84 11.40
C ALA A 308 -4.84 -22.44 10.00
N ASP A 309 -5.40 -23.62 9.72
CA ASP A 309 -5.26 -24.28 8.41
C ASP A 309 -5.74 -23.40 7.24
N PHE A 310 -6.86 -22.68 7.42
CA PHE A 310 -7.36 -21.76 6.40
C PHE A 310 -6.39 -20.59 6.22
N ARG A 311 -5.96 -19.96 7.33
CA ARG A 311 -5.08 -18.79 7.30
C ARG A 311 -3.71 -19.11 6.69
N GLU A 312 -3.17 -20.28 6.96
CA GLU A 312 -1.90 -20.75 6.38
C GLU A 312 -2.00 -21.02 4.87
N SER A 313 -3.20 -21.29 4.35
CA SER A 313 -3.43 -21.47 2.91
C SER A 313 -3.63 -20.17 2.11
N ILE A 314 -3.75 -19.01 2.80
CA ILE A 314 -3.92 -17.71 2.15
C ILE A 314 -2.58 -17.26 1.54
N PRO A 315 -2.50 -17.04 0.22
CA PRO A 315 -1.27 -16.56 -0.39
C PRO A 315 -0.99 -15.09 0.00
N VAL A 316 0.28 -14.80 0.28
CA VAL A 316 0.75 -13.46 0.66
C VAL A 316 1.89 -13.05 -0.25
N PHE A 317 1.77 -11.89 -0.87
CA PHE A 317 2.69 -11.35 -1.85
C PHE A 317 3.23 -9.99 -1.43
N GLY A 318 4.48 -9.69 -1.78
CA GLY A 318 5.07 -8.36 -1.71
C GLY A 318 5.42 -7.85 -3.11
N LEU A 319 5.12 -6.59 -3.38
CA LEU A 319 5.38 -5.91 -4.65
C LEU A 319 6.65 -5.05 -4.51
N ILE A 320 7.67 -5.31 -5.31
CA ILE A 320 8.99 -4.64 -5.23
C ILE A 320 9.31 -3.85 -6.52
N GLU A 321 9.13 -4.42 -7.71
CA GLU A 321 9.29 -3.76 -9.04
C GLU A 321 8.55 -4.55 -10.13
N PRO A 322 8.12 -4.02 -11.31
CA PRO A 322 8.04 -2.65 -11.80
C PRO A 322 6.73 -1.97 -11.29
N PRO A 323 6.19 -0.84 -11.81
CA PRO A 323 5.22 -0.04 -11.05
C PRO A 323 3.83 -0.70 -11.04
N HIS A 324 3.66 -1.68 -10.17
CA HIS A 324 2.48 -2.50 -9.98
C HIS A 324 1.23 -1.65 -9.72
N VAL A 325 1.41 -0.55 -8.98
CA VAL A 325 0.36 0.43 -8.71
C VAL A 325 -0.13 1.08 -10.01
N LEU A 326 0.77 1.49 -10.92
CA LEU A 326 0.38 2.11 -12.19
C LEU A 326 -0.38 1.12 -13.09
N LEU A 327 0.07 -0.14 -13.14
CA LEU A 327 -0.65 -1.18 -13.90
C LEU A 327 -2.02 -1.50 -13.30
N GLY A 328 -2.13 -1.56 -11.97
CA GLY A 328 -3.40 -1.71 -11.28
C GLY A 328 -4.35 -0.53 -11.49
N ALA A 329 -3.81 0.70 -11.60
CA ALA A 329 -4.58 1.89 -11.87
C ALA A 329 -5.13 1.87 -13.30
N ALA A 330 -4.37 1.31 -14.25
CA ALA A 330 -4.82 1.12 -15.63
C ALA A 330 -5.93 0.07 -15.70
N TYR A 331 -5.82 -1.03 -14.94
CA TYR A 331 -6.90 -2.00 -14.78
C TYR A 331 -8.16 -1.33 -14.23
N TYR A 332 -8.04 -0.51 -13.18
CA TYR A 332 -9.17 0.24 -12.65
C TYR A 332 -9.81 1.12 -13.73
N ALA A 333 -9.01 1.91 -14.45
CA ALA A 333 -9.51 2.79 -15.50
C ALA A 333 -10.19 2.01 -16.64
N HIS A 334 -9.67 0.84 -16.98
CA HIS A 334 -10.22 -0.04 -18.01
C HIS A 334 -11.59 -0.63 -17.61
N HIS A 335 -11.73 -1.03 -16.35
CA HIS A 335 -12.93 -1.72 -15.84
C HIS A 335 -13.88 -0.82 -15.04
N ARG A 336 -13.64 0.49 -14.94
CA ARG A 336 -14.38 1.41 -14.04
C ARG A 336 -15.90 1.28 -14.06
N GLN A 337 -16.51 0.98 -15.21
CA GLN A 337 -17.96 0.84 -15.35
C GLN A 337 -18.53 -0.33 -14.53
N THR A 338 -17.70 -1.30 -14.18
CA THR A 338 -18.05 -2.44 -13.33
C THR A 338 -17.49 -2.28 -11.92
N ILE A 339 -16.90 -1.15 -11.54
CA ILE A 339 -16.34 -0.98 -10.18
C ILE A 339 -17.31 -0.17 -9.34
N GLU A 340 -17.97 -0.82 -8.37
CA GLU A 340 -18.81 -0.14 -7.40
C GLU A 340 -17.95 0.47 -6.28
N GLN A 341 -17.53 1.72 -6.46
CA GLN A 341 -17.17 2.58 -5.33
C GLN A 341 -18.42 3.35 -4.89
N ARG A 342 -19.08 2.87 -3.84
CA ARG A 342 -20.04 3.72 -3.13
C ARG A 342 -19.24 4.74 -2.33
N GLU A 343 -19.06 5.94 -2.90
CA GLU A 343 -18.48 7.06 -2.17
C GLU A 343 -19.18 7.18 -0.80
N MET A 344 -18.39 7.42 0.25
CA MET A 344 -18.96 7.93 1.49
C MET A 344 -19.53 9.31 1.16
N LEU A 345 -20.81 9.36 0.78
CA LEU A 345 -21.57 10.59 0.72
C LEU A 345 -21.59 11.14 2.15
N VAL A 346 -20.58 11.95 2.48
CA VAL A 346 -20.64 12.84 3.64
C VAL A 346 -21.70 13.85 3.26
N LYS A 347 -22.96 13.52 3.58
CA LYS A 347 -24.01 14.51 3.62
C LYS A 347 -23.56 15.54 4.65
N THR A 348 -23.02 16.66 4.16
CA THR A 348 -22.94 17.88 4.95
C THR A 348 -24.37 18.25 5.33
N SER A 349 -24.73 17.91 6.57
CA SER A 349 -25.97 18.34 7.22
C SER A 349 -25.83 19.77 7.73
#